data_AF-A0A4U9IE22-F1
#
_entry.id   AF-A0A4U9IE22-F1
#
_cell.length_a   1.000
_cell.length_b   1.000
_cell.length_c   1.000
_cell.angle_alpha   90.00
_cell.angle_beta   90.00
_cell.angle_gamma   90.00
#
_symmetry.space_group_name_H-M   'P 1'
#
loop_
_entity.id
_entity.type
_entity.pdbx_description
1 polymer ?
#
loop_
_entity_poly.entity_id
_entity_poly.type
_entity_poly.pdbx_seq_one_letter_code
_entity_poly.pdbx_strand_id
1 'polypeptide(L)'
;MNCPTASSTGRLFDAVAAATGCAPAQLSYEGEAACRLEALALRGGPVSHPVTLPVRDGELDMATFWQQWLGWQASAEQRAWAFHDALAKGLATLAASHARMRNLDTVVCSGGVLHNRLLRERLHFWLSDFTVLFPGRLPAGDGAIAFGQAVIACRVFFLNRDITMFIKYFNNHPKAMALMLALIATNVVAWGTAFLPLSHHPVADGGQPAGLVLWPASCGGCRPHCRHR
;
A
#
# COMPACT_ATOMS: atom_id res chain seq x y z
N MET A 1 3.95 23.39 -17.76
CA MET A 1 4.72 22.62 -16.74
C MET A 1 3.95 21.32 -16.52
N ASN A 2 4.57 20.15 -16.74
CA ASN A 2 3.91 18.83 -16.71
C ASN A 2 4.37 18.03 -15.47
N CYS A 3 3.94 18.49 -14.29
CA CYS A 3 4.38 17.97 -12.99
C CYS A 3 3.17 17.60 -12.11
N PRO A 4 2.41 16.56 -12.47
CA PRO A 4 1.28 16.12 -11.65
C PRO A 4 1.76 15.60 -10.29
N THR A 5 1.02 15.93 -9.23
CA THR A 5 1.28 15.43 -7.88
C THR A 5 0.88 13.97 -7.76
N ALA A 6 1.72 13.15 -7.14
CA ALA A 6 1.44 11.74 -6.89
C ALA A 6 1.98 11.27 -5.54
N SER A 7 1.13 10.59 -4.76
CA SER A 7 1.51 9.87 -3.54
C SER A 7 1.84 8.41 -3.92
N SER A 8 3.02 8.17 -4.50
CA SER A 8 3.42 6.83 -4.95
C SER A 8 4.62 6.30 -4.17
N THR A 9 4.41 5.20 -3.44
CA THR A 9 5.49 4.49 -2.75
C THR A 9 6.57 4.02 -3.73
N GLY A 10 6.19 3.56 -4.93
CA GLY A 10 7.16 3.18 -5.96
C GLY A 10 8.09 4.34 -6.35
N ARG A 11 7.56 5.56 -6.48
CA ARG A 11 8.39 6.75 -6.76
C ARG A 11 9.28 7.13 -5.57
N LEU A 12 8.83 6.91 -4.34
CA LEU A 12 9.65 7.10 -3.14
C LEU A 12 10.83 6.12 -3.11
N PHE A 13 10.61 4.84 -3.47
CA PHE A 13 11.68 3.86 -3.62
C PHE A 13 12.71 4.30 -4.66
N ASP A 14 12.26 4.82 -5.80
CA ASP A 14 13.15 5.33 -6.85
C ASP A 14 13.99 6.52 -6.35
N ALA A 15 13.40 7.44 -5.59
CA ALA A 15 14.11 8.58 -5.02
C ALA A 15 15.22 8.14 -4.04
N VAL A 16 14.94 7.16 -3.18
CA VAL A 16 15.95 6.61 -2.25
C VAL A 16 17.02 5.83 -3.01
N ALA A 17 16.65 5.05 -4.02
CA ALA A 17 17.59 4.30 -4.86
C ALA A 17 18.54 5.22 -5.64
N ALA A 18 18.03 6.36 -6.11
CA ALA A 18 18.85 7.40 -6.73
C ALA A 18 19.81 8.03 -5.70
N ALA A 19 19.32 8.34 -4.49
CA ALA A 19 20.14 8.95 -3.44
C ALA A 19 21.22 8.01 -2.87
N THR A 20 20.99 6.69 -2.87
CA THR A 20 22.02 5.69 -2.50
C THR A 20 22.95 5.30 -3.65
N GLY A 21 22.67 5.75 -4.87
CA GLY A 21 23.45 5.41 -6.06
C GLY A 21 23.35 3.95 -6.48
N CYS A 22 22.31 3.23 -6.05
CA CYS A 22 22.18 1.79 -6.33
C CYS A 22 21.48 1.46 -7.65
N ALA A 23 20.82 2.44 -8.25
CA ALA A 23 20.12 2.33 -9.52
C ALA A 23 20.80 3.17 -10.63
N PRO A 24 20.77 2.72 -11.89
CA PRO A 24 21.27 3.51 -13.01
C PRO A 24 20.42 4.77 -13.22
N ALA A 25 20.99 5.78 -13.89
CA ALA A 25 20.29 7.02 -14.21
C ALA A 25 19.05 6.81 -15.10
N GLN A 26 19.08 5.78 -15.94
CA GLN A 26 17.94 5.36 -16.76
C GLN A 26 17.56 3.92 -16.41
N LEU A 27 16.31 3.73 -16.04
CA LEU A 27 15.75 2.43 -15.71
C LEU A 27 15.33 1.69 -16.98
N SER A 28 15.55 0.39 -17.01
CA SER A 28 15.28 -0.49 -18.15
C SER A 28 13.89 -1.13 -18.07
N TYR A 29 13.34 -1.25 -16.86
CA TYR A 29 12.02 -1.81 -16.61
C TYR A 29 11.37 -1.21 -15.35
N GLU A 30 10.06 -1.39 -15.23
CA GLU A 30 9.28 -0.89 -14.09
C GLU A 30 9.67 -1.62 -12.79
N GLY A 31 9.97 -0.84 -11.75
CA GLY A 31 10.36 -1.37 -10.44
C GLY A 31 11.84 -1.76 -10.31
N GLU A 32 12.68 -1.55 -11.33
CA GLU A 32 14.11 -1.89 -11.28
C GLU A 32 14.83 -1.27 -10.07
N ALA A 33 14.64 0.02 -9.84
CA ALA A 33 15.28 0.72 -8.73
C ALA A 33 14.83 0.19 -7.36
N ALA A 34 13.54 -0.12 -7.20
CA ALA A 34 13.02 -0.72 -5.99
C ALA A 34 13.62 -2.12 -5.72
N CYS A 35 13.73 -2.97 -6.74
CA CYS A 35 14.37 -4.29 -6.62
C CYS A 35 15.86 -4.18 -6.25
N ARG A 36 16.58 -3.24 -6.86
CA ARG A 36 18.00 -3.00 -6.55
C ARG A 36 18.19 -2.49 -5.13
N LEU A 37 17.32 -1.60 -4.66
CA LEU A 37 17.36 -1.05 -3.31
C LEU A 37 17.06 -2.13 -2.26
N GLU A 38 16.11 -3.04 -2.53
CA GLU A 38 15.86 -4.20 -1.68
C GLU A 38 17.10 -5.11 -1.57
N ALA A 39 17.70 -5.45 -2.71
CA ALA A 39 18.91 -6.28 -2.72
C ALA A 39 20.06 -5.62 -1.96
N LEU A 40 20.22 -4.29 -2.09
CA LEU A 40 21.21 -3.52 -1.34
C LEU A 40 20.95 -3.57 0.18
N ALA A 41 19.70 -3.39 0.61
CA ALA A 41 19.33 -3.47 2.03
C ALA A 41 19.57 -4.86 2.62
N LEU A 42 19.26 -5.91 1.86
CA LEU A 42 19.49 -7.29 2.29
C LEU A 42 20.97 -7.65 2.44
N ARG A 43 21.87 -7.02 1.68
CA ARG A 43 23.33 -7.22 1.84
C ARG A 43 23.87 -6.63 3.14
N GLY A 44 23.35 -5.48 3.59
CA GLY A 44 23.77 -4.86 4.85
C GLY A 44 23.16 -5.51 6.09
N GLY A 45 21.97 -6.08 5.93
CA GLY A 45 21.23 -6.68 7.04
C GLY A 45 20.70 -5.66 8.05
N PRO A 46 20.08 -6.15 9.15
CA PRO A 46 19.50 -5.30 10.18
C PRO A 46 20.51 -4.42 10.88
N VAL A 47 20.17 -3.14 11.07
CA VAL A 47 21.02 -2.14 11.73
C VAL A 47 20.19 -1.22 12.61
N SER A 48 20.72 -0.82 13.76
CA SER A 48 20.10 0.24 14.56
C SER A 48 20.31 1.59 13.88
N HIS A 49 19.24 2.38 13.71
CA HIS A 49 19.30 3.67 13.04
C HIS A 49 18.36 4.70 13.68
N PRO A 50 18.66 6.00 13.51
CA PRO A 50 17.80 7.08 14.02
C PRO A 50 16.64 7.44 13.07
N VAL A 51 16.62 6.89 11.86
CA VAL A 51 15.64 7.27 10.83
C VAL A 51 14.23 6.82 11.22
N THR A 52 13.27 7.75 11.13
CA THR A 52 11.85 7.51 11.38
C THR A 52 11.00 8.13 10.27
N LEU A 53 9.79 7.60 10.08
CA LEU A 53 8.76 8.18 9.23
C LEU A 53 7.50 8.41 10.09
N PRO A 54 7.44 9.53 10.82
CA PRO A 54 6.35 9.77 11.76
C PRO A 54 5.04 10.04 11.03
N VAL A 55 3.93 9.78 11.72
CA VAL A 55 2.59 10.14 11.27
C VAL A 55 2.17 11.43 11.95
N ARG A 56 1.80 12.46 11.18
CA ARG A 56 1.28 13.75 11.66
C ARG A 56 -0.01 14.04 10.90
N ASP A 57 -1.09 14.35 11.63
CA ASP A 57 -2.40 14.66 11.06
C ASP A 57 -2.94 13.60 10.07
N GLY A 58 -2.62 12.33 10.30
CA GLY A 58 -3.02 11.22 9.44
C GLY A 58 -2.13 11.02 8.20
N GLU A 59 -1.07 11.79 8.05
CA GLU A 59 -0.14 11.72 6.92
C GLU A 59 1.29 11.36 7.36
N LEU A 60 2.05 10.77 6.45
CA LEU A 60 3.47 10.45 6.68
C LEU A 60 4.32 11.70 6.50
N ASP A 61 5.05 12.09 7.54
CA ASP A 61 5.92 13.25 7.52
C ASP A 61 7.24 12.95 6.80
N MET A 62 7.23 13.20 5.49
CA MET A 62 8.38 13.02 4.61
C MET A 62 9.51 14.02 4.93
N ALA A 63 9.21 15.20 5.49
CA ALA A 63 10.23 16.19 5.80
C ALA A 63 11.15 15.69 6.92
N THR A 64 10.55 15.19 8.00
CA THR A 64 11.31 14.57 9.10
C THR A 64 12.10 13.36 8.60
N PHE A 65 11.50 12.50 7.77
CA PHE A 65 12.18 11.35 7.18
C PHE A 65 13.43 11.75 6.39
N TRP A 66 13.30 12.66 5.42
CA TRP A 66 14.43 13.06 4.57
C TRP A 66 15.51 13.76 5.37
N GLN A 67 15.15 14.62 6.34
CA GLN A 67 16.13 15.28 7.20
C GLN A 67 16.96 14.26 8.01
N GLN A 68 16.30 13.28 8.62
CA GLN A 68 16.98 12.24 9.40
C GLN A 68 17.80 11.30 8.50
N TRP A 69 17.24 10.87 7.37
CA TRP A 69 17.87 9.89 6.49
C TRP A 69 19.06 10.47 5.71
N LEU A 70 19.00 11.75 5.30
CA LEU A 70 20.13 12.43 4.67
C LEU A 70 21.20 12.85 5.68
N GLY A 71 20.80 13.21 6.91
CA GLY A 71 21.73 13.60 7.97
C GLY A 71 22.45 12.44 8.65
N TRP A 72 21.98 11.21 8.46
CA TRP A 72 22.58 10.02 9.07
C TRP A 72 23.73 9.46 8.24
N GLN A 73 24.94 9.50 8.80
CA GLN A 73 26.14 8.96 8.17
C GLN A 73 26.25 7.45 8.39
N ALA A 74 25.98 6.70 7.33
CA ALA A 74 25.97 5.25 7.30
C ALA A 74 26.26 4.74 5.87
N SER A 75 26.59 3.45 5.74
CA SER A 75 26.80 2.84 4.43
C SER A 75 25.52 2.85 3.58
N ALA A 76 25.66 2.71 2.26
CA ALA A 76 24.50 2.66 1.37
C ALA A 76 23.55 1.50 1.72
N GLU A 77 24.10 0.35 2.12
CA GLU A 77 23.35 -0.81 2.60
C GLU A 77 22.56 -0.50 3.87
N GLN A 78 23.21 0.12 4.86
CA GLN A 78 22.57 0.51 6.12
C GLN A 78 21.45 1.53 5.89
N ARG A 79 21.69 2.51 5.01
CA ARG A 79 20.68 3.52 4.62
C ARG A 79 19.51 2.90 3.87
N ALA A 80 19.77 1.92 3.00
CA ALA A 80 18.73 1.18 2.30
C ALA A 80 17.89 0.36 3.30
N TRP A 81 18.50 -0.30 4.27
CA TRP A 81 17.79 -1.04 5.32
C TRP A 81 16.94 -0.10 6.19
N ALA A 82 17.52 1.01 6.65
CA ALA A 82 16.84 1.99 7.49
C ALA A 82 15.62 2.62 6.80
N PHE A 83 15.69 2.82 5.48
CA PHE A 83 14.53 3.25 4.71
C PHE A 83 13.39 2.23 4.76
N HIS A 84 13.67 0.95 4.51
CA HIS A 84 12.64 -0.09 4.53
C HIS A 84 12.01 -0.23 5.93
N ASP A 85 12.83 -0.16 6.98
CA ASP A 85 12.32 -0.24 8.36
C ASP A 85 11.48 0.98 8.74
N ALA A 86 11.98 2.20 8.48
CA ALA A 86 11.26 3.43 8.78
C ALA A 86 9.94 3.51 8.02
N LEU A 87 9.93 3.15 6.73
CA LEU A 87 8.72 3.12 5.90
C LEU A 87 7.72 2.09 6.44
N ALA A 88 8.16 0.87 6.74
CA ALA A 88 7.29 -0.17 7.29
C ALA A 88 6.68 0.26 8.64
N LYS A 89 7.49 0.86 9.52
CA LYS A 89 7.03 1.36 10.83
C LYS A 89 6.02 2.49 10.68
N GLY A 90 6.27 3.45 9.79
CA GLY A 90 5.35 4.56 9.51
C GLY A 90 4.01 4.06 8.98
N LEU A 91 4.04 3.17 7.98
CA LEU A 91 2.83 2.55 7.42
C LEU A 91 2.07 1.71 8.44
N ALA A 92 2.79 0.90 9.24
CA ALA A 92 2.20 0.11 10.31
C ALA A 92 1.54 0.98 11.37
N THR A 93 2.17 2.10 11.75
CA THR A 93 1.62 3.06 12.71
C THR A 93 0.32 3.66 12.19
N LEU A 94 0.31 4.08 10.92
CA LEU A 94 -0.89 4.62 10.28
C LEU A 94 -2.01 3.56 10.23
N ALA A 95 -1.71 2.36 9.72
CA ALA A 95 -2.69 1.26 9.65
C ALA A 95 -3.24 0.87 11.02
N ALA A 96 -2.37 0.73 12.03
CA ALA A 96 -2.75 0.38 13.40
C ALA A 96 -3.64 1.45 14.04
N SER A 97 -3.36 2.74 13.79
CA SER A 97 -4.21 3.82 14.28
C SER A 97 -5.64 3.73 13.72
N HIS A 98 -5.77 3.47 12.42
CA HIS A 98 -7.06 3.32 11.76
C HIS A 98 -7.82 2.06 12.19
N ALA A 99 -7.11 0.94 12.34
CA ALA A 99 -7.68 -0.32 12.79
C ALA A 99 -8.20 -0.22 14.23
N ARG A 100 -7.41 0.35 15.16
CA ARG A 100 -7.80 0.53 16.57
C ARG A 100 -9.00 1.45 16.72
N MET A 101 -9.04 2.58 15.99
CA MET A 101 -10.21 3.47 15.99
C MET A 101 -11.51 2.80 15.55
N ARG A 102 -11.43 1.66 14.85
CA ARG A 102 -12.58 0.92 14.31
C ARG A 102 -12.78 -0.45 14.96
N ASN A 103 -12.01 -0.76 16.00
CA ASN A 103 -12.00 -2.08 16.65
C ASN A 103 -11.78 -3.23 15.67
N LEU A 104 -10.88 -3.04 14.71
CA LEU A 104 -10.46 -4.07 13.76
C LEU A 104 -9.20 -4.79 14.29
N ASP A 105 -9.19 -6.11 14.18
CA ASP A 105 -8.08 -6.98 14.56
C ASP A 105 -7.23 -7.43 13.37
N THR A 106 -7.70 -7.17 12.15
CA THR A 106 -7.14 -7.70 10.91
C THR A 106 -6.74 -6.56 9.98
N VAL A 107 -5.51 -6.61 9.47
CA VAL A 107 -4.95 -5.65 8.51
C VAL A 107 -4.58 -6.38 7.22
N VAL A 108 -4.95 -5.82 6.08
CA VAL A 108 -4.67 -6.39 4.76
C VAL A 108 -3.63 -5.54 4.07
N CYS A 109 -2.58 -6.17 3.56
CA CYS A 109 -1.55 -5.51 2.78
C CYS A 109 -1.67 -5.99 1.32
N SER A 110 -1.79 -5.07 0.36
CA SER A 110 -1.77 -5.37 -1.08
C SER A 110 -0.96 -4.32 -1.87
N GLY A 111 -0.82 -4.51 -3.18
CA GLY A 111 -0.13 -3.59 -4.10
C GLY A 111 1.25 -4.09 -4.54
N GLY A 112 1.70 -3.62 -5.71
CA GLY A 112 2.92 -4.10 -6.37
C GLY A 112 4.20 -3.94 -5.56
N VAL A 113 4.27 -2.95 -4.67
CA VAL A 113 5.43 -2.73 -3.77
C VAL A 113 5.60 -3.88 -2.78
N LEU A 114 4.54 -4.63 -2.46
CA LEU A 114 4.63 -5.78 -1.55
C LEU A 114 5.26 -7.03 -2.16
N HIS A 115 5.70 -7.00 -3.41
CA HIS A 115 6.66 -8.02 -3.88
C HIS A 115 7.97 -7.94 -3.09
N ASN A 116 8.31 -6.76 -2.57
CA ASN A 116 9.46 -6.54 -1.70
C ASN A 116 9.32 -7.38 -0.42
N ARG A 117 10.18 -8.39 -0.28
CA ARG A 117 10.19 -9.33 0.84
C ARG A 117 10.60 -8.63 2.12
N LEU A 118 11.61 -7.77 2.07
CA LEU A 118 12.07 -7.03 3.25
C LEU A 118 10.93 -6.16 3.83
N LEU A 119 10.21 -5.44 2.98
CA LEU A 119 9.09 -4.60 3.41
C LEU A 119 7.96 -5.42 4.03
N ARG A 120 7.62 -6.59 3.46
CA ARG A 120 6.63 -7.52 4.04
C ARG A 120 7.06 -7.99 5.43
N GLU A 121 8.31 -8.38 5.58
CA GLU A 121 8.85 -8.84 6.87
C GLU A 121 8.83 -7.73 7.92
N ARG A 122 9.21 -6.50 7.55
CA ARG A 122 9.15 -5.35 8.46
C ARG A 122 7.72 -4.96 8.79
N LEU A 123 6.78 -4.99 7.83
CA LEU A 123 5.36 -4.73 8.09
C LEU A 123 4.78 -5.77 9.05
N HIS A 124 5.05 -7.05 8.83
CA HIS A 124 4.63 -8.12 9.74
C HIS A 124 5.22 -7.95 11.14
N PHE A 125 6.49 -7.52 11.24
CA PHE A 125 7.13 -7.22 12.52
C PHE A 125 6.43 -6.08 13.28
N TRP A 126 6.12 -4.96 12.60
CA TRP A 126 5.52 -3.78 13.24
C TRP A 126 4.01 -3.90 13.48
N LEU A 127 3.33 -4.83 12.82
CA LEU A 127 1.91 -5.12 12.99
C LEU A 127 1.66 -6.40 13.80
N SER A 128 2.56 -6.76 14.73
CA SER A 128 2.46 -8.01 15.50
C SER A 128 1.20 -8.14 16.36
N ASP A 129 0.54 -7.01 16.66
CA ASP A 129 -0.72 -6.96 17.41
C ASP A 129 -1.96 -7.30 16.56
N PHE A 130 -1.79 -7.48 15.24
CA PHE A 130 -2.87 -7.69 14.29
C PHE A 130 -2.71 -9.01 13.53
N THR A 131 -3.82 -9.55 13.05
CA THR A 131 -3.80 -10.56 12.00
C THR A 131 -3.46 -9.88 10.67
N VAL A 132 -2.25 -10.10 10.15
CA VAL A 132 -1.81 -9.48 8.89
C VAL A 132 -1.99 -10.42 7.72
N LEU A 133 -2.76 -9.98 6.71
CA LEU A 133 -3.02 -10.74 5.50
C LEU A 133 -2.20 -10.20 4.32
N PHE A 134 -1.34 -11.04 3.76
CA PHE A 134 -0.61 -10.76 2.52
C PHE A 134 -1.16 -11.56 1.33
N PRO A 135 -0.96 -11.09 0.09
CA PRO A 135 -1.36 -11.84 -1.10
C PRO A 135 -0.57 -13.15 -1.18
N GLY A 136 -1.28 -14.26 -1.43
CA GLY A 136 -0.67 -15.60 -1.50
C GLY A 136 -0.80 -16.23 -2.88
N ARG A 137 -2.03 -16.61 -3.27
CA ARG A 137 -2.31 -17.30 -4.56
C ARG A 137 -2.45 -16.36 -5.75
N LEU A 138 -2.76 -15.09 -5.49
CA LEU A 138 -2.86 -14.05 -6.51
C LEU A 138 -1.68 -13.10 -6.39
N PRO A 139 -1.20 -12.54 -7.52
CA PRO A 139 -0.12 -11.56 -7.47
C PRO A 139 -0.54 -10.33 -6.66
N ALA A 140 0.41 -9.73 -5.96
CA ALA A 140 0.16 -8.52 -5.17
C ALA A 140 -0.07 -7.27 -6.05
N GLY A 141 0.46 -7.29 -7.28
CA GLY A 141 0.36 -6.21 -8.24
C GLY A 141 -0.85 -6.31 -9.18
N ASP A 142 -0.76 -5.58 -10.28
CA ASP A 142 -1.90 -5.28 -11.15
C ASP A 142 -2.56 -6.50 -11.81
N GLY A 143 -1.83 -7.62 -11.89
CA GLY A 143 -2.35 -8.89 -12.42
C GLY A 143 -3.55 -9.45 -11.64
N ALA A 144 -3.82 -8.98 -10.42
CA ALA A 144 -4.98 -9.40 -9.63
C ALA A 144 -6.08 -8.32 -9.53
N ILE A 145 -5.91 -7.14 -10.13
CA ILE A 145 -6.88 -6.04 -10.01
C ILE A 145 -8.26 -6.44 -10.56
N ALA A 146 -8.30 -7.12 -11.70
CA ALA A 146 -9.57 -7.57 -12.31
C ALA A 146 -10.36 -8.51 -11.37
N PHE A 147 -9.67 -9.35 -10.59
CA PHE A 147 -10.32 -10.19 -9.59
C PHE A 147 -10.93 -9.37 -8.47
N GLY A 148 -10.19 -8.39 -7.94
CA GLY A 148 -10.71 -7.46 -6.93
C GLY A 148 -11.95 -6.70 -7.42
N GLN A 149 -11.91 -6.19 -8.66
CA GLN A 149 -13.04 -5.52 -9.30
C GLN A 149 -14.27 -6.42 -9.41
N ALA A 150 -14.10 -7.68 -9.85
CA ALA A 150 -15.20 -8.63 -9.96
C ALA A 150 -15.83 -8.93 -8.59
N VAL A 151 -15.03 -9.12 -7.55
CA VAL A 151 -15.51 -9.37 -6.18
C VAL A 151 -16.33 -8.18 -5.64
N ILE A 152 -15.87 -6.95 -5.87
CA ILE A 152 -16.59 -5.73 -5.48
C ILE A 152 -17.90 -5.61 -6.25
N ALA A 153 -17.87 -5.80 -7.58
CA ALA A 153 -19.05 -5.74 -8.42
C ALA A 153 -20.10 -6.78 -7.98
N CYS A 154 -19.67 -8.02 -7.70
CA CYS A 154 -20.53 -9.05 -7.12
C CYS A 154 -21.14 -8.60 -5.80
N ARG A 155 -20.35 -8.04 -4.87
CA ARG A 155 -20.85 -7.56 -3.58
C ARG A 155 -21.92 -6.47 -3.76
N VAL A 156 -21.64 -5.46 -4.60
CA VAL A 156 -22.59 -4.36 -4.88
C VAL A 156 -23.87 -4.89 -5.52
N PHE A 157 -23.74 -5.85 -6.44
CA PHE A 157 -24.88 -6.47 -7.10
C PHE A 157 -25.77 -7.27 -6.12
N PHE A 158 -25.17 -8.09 -5.26
CA PHE A 158 -25.90 -8.95 -4.32
C PHE A 158 -26.40 -8.23 -3.06
N LEU A 159 -25.81 -7.11 -2.64
CA LEU A 159 -26.38 -6.30 -1.56
C LEU A 159 -27.69 -5.61 -1.95
N ASN A 160 -27.95 -5.46 -3.25
CA ASN A 160 -29.17 -4.86 -3.78
C ASN A 160 -30.26 -5.88 -4.15
N ARG A 161 -30.07 -7.18 -3.84
CA ARG A 161 -31.03 -8.27 -4.09
C ARG A 161 -31.00 -9.36 -3.01
N ASP A 162 -31.98 -10.26 -3.04
CA ASP A 162 -32.18 -11.36 -2.09
C ASP A 162 -30.90 -12.17 -1.81
N ILE A 163 -30.43 -12.11 -0.55
CA ILE A 163 -29.03 -12.38 -0.12
C ILE A 163 -28.79 -13.89 0.16
N THR A 164 -29.85 -14.70 0.05
CA THR A 164 -29.89 -16.08 0.54
C THR A 164 -28.91 -17.03 -0.17
N MET A 165 -28.62 -16.80 -1.46
CA MET A 165 -27.59 -17.56 -2.20
C MET A 165 -26.16 -17.16 -1.81
N PHE A 166 -25.93 -15.86 -1.62
CA PHE A 166 -24.63 -15.31 -1.28
C PHE A 166 -24.20 -15.77 0.13
N ILE A 167 -25.11 -15.70 1.10
CA ILE A 167 -24.87 -16.19 2.46
C ILE A 167 -24.57 -17.70 2.47
N LYS A 168 -25.31 -18.51 1.70
CA LYS A 168 -25.06 -19.97 1.60
C LYS A 168 -23.68 -20.30 0.99
N TYR A 169 -23.28 -19.59 -0.06
CA TYR A 169 -21.97 -19.81 -0.70
C TYR A 169 -20.82 -19.47 0.24
N PHE A 170 -20.91 -18.35 0.96
CA PHE A 170 -19.81 -17.89 1.83
C PHE A 170 -19.82 -18.52 3.23
N ASN A 171 -20.96 -18.95 3.78
CA ASN A 171 -20.99 -19.74 5.02
C ASN A 171 -20.28 -21.09 4.86
N ASN A 172 -20.28 -21.67 3.66
CA ASN A 172 -19.56 -22.91 3.36
C ASN A 172 -18.06 -22.69 3.08
N HIS A 173 -17.61 -21.44 2.95
CA HIS A 173 -16.22 -21.08 2.66
C HIS A 173 -15.75 -19.90 3.53
N PRO A 174 -15.54 -20.10 4.84
CA PRO A 174 -15.21 -19.03 5.80
C PRO A 174 -13.91 -18.28 5.44
N LYS A 175 -12.94 -18.97 4.82
CA LYS A 175 -11.71 -18.34 4.29
C LYS A 175 -11.96 -17.43 3.09
N ALA A 176 -12.95 -17.77 2.26
CA ALA A 176 -13.36 -16.92 1.13
C ALA A 176 -14.12 -15.70 1.62
N MET A 177 -14.93 -15.80 2.69
CA MET A 177 -15.59 -14.66 3.33
C MET A 177 -14.56 -13.68 3.92
N ALA A 178 -13.55 -14.18 4.65
CA ALA A 178 -12.49 -13.35 5.21
C ALA A 178 -11.66 -12.65 4.11
N LEU A 179 -11.30 -13.38 3.04
CA LEU A 179 -10.61 -12.81 1.88
C LEU A 179 -11.49 -11.80 1.12
N MET A 180 -12.80 -12.04 1.04
CA MET A 180 -13.75 -11.14 0.40
C MET A 180 -13.93 -9.86 1.22
N LEU A 181 -14.11 -9.94 2.54
CA LEU A 181 -14.18 -8.77 3.42
C LEU A 181 -12.87 -7.99 3.42
N ALA A 182 -11.73 -8.68 3.38
CA ALA A 182 -10.41 -8.09 3.19
C ALA A 182 -10.28 -7.34 1.85
N LEU A 183 -10.78 -7.91 0.75
CA LEU A 183 -10.77 -7.32 -0.60
C LEU A 183 -11.80 -6.19 -0.79
N ILE A 184 -12.96 -6.30 -0.13
CA ILE A 184 -14.02 -5.27 -0.10
C ILE A 184 -13.54 -4.07 0.70
N ALA A 185 -12.95 -4.29 1.89
CA ALA A 185 -12.32 -3.23 2.65
C ALA A 185 -11.26 -2.55 1.79
N THR A 186 -10.35 -3.32 1.17
CA THR A 186 -9.23 -2.75 0.38
C THR A 186 -9.58 -2.02 -0.92
N ASN A 187 -10.85 -1.85 -1.31
CA ASN A 187 -11.18 -1.10 -2.53
C ASN A 187 -12.45 -0.25 -2.48
N VAL A 188 -13.35 -0.39 -1.51
CA VAL A 188 -14.54 0.50 -1.41
C VAL A 188 -14.13 1.97 -1.21
N VAL A 189 -12.94 2.25 -0.68
CA VAL A 189 -12.45 3.64 -0.51
C VAL A 189 -11.63 4.14 -1.71
N ALA A 190 -11.17 3.26 -2.61
CA ALA A 190 -10.40 3.66 -3.80
C ALA A 190 -11.27 4.36 -4.88
N TRP A 191 -12.60 4.18 -4.84
CA TRP A 191 -13.53 4.82 -5.78
C TRP A 191 -14.34 5.97 -5.16
N GLY A 192 -14.38 6.10 -3.83
CA GLY A 192 -15.15 7.15 -3.13
C GLY A 192 -14.57 8.56 -3.26
N THR A 193 -13.27 8.69 -3.60
CA THR A 193 -12.60 10.00 -3.75
C THR A 193 -12.61 10.53 -5.19
N ALA A 194 -13.08 9.74 -6.17
CA ALA A 194 -13.08 10.12 -7.60
C ALA A 194 -14.42 10.68 -8.10
N PHE A 195 -15.50 10.62 -7.32
CA PHE A 195 -16.83 11.08 -7.71
C PHE A 195 -17.58 11.78 -6.56
N LEU A 196 -17.19 13.01 -6.23
CA LEU A 196 -18.12 13.96 -5.60
C LEU A 196 -17.76 15.38 -6.06
N PRO A 197 -18.61 16.06 -6.86
CA PRO A 197 -18.38 17.44 -7.22
C PRO A 197 -18.61 18.33 -6.00
N LEU A 198 -17.67 19.25 -5.78
CA LEU A 198 -17.77 20.35 -4.82
C LEU A 198 -19.08 21.12 -5.02
N SER A 199 -19.98 21.04 -4.05
CA SER A 199 -20.98 22.08 -3.82
C SER A 199 -21.14 22.31 -2.32
N HIS A 200 -20.86 23.54 -1.91
CA HIS A 200 -21.00 24.04 -0.54
C HIS A 200 -22.46 24.08 -0.13
N HIS A 201 -22.81 23.50 1.03
CA HIS A 201 -23.62 24.10 2.12
C HIS A 201 -23.80 23.09 3.28
N PRO A 202 -24.00 23.56 4.53
CA PRO A 202 -23.85 22.75 5.73
C PRO A 202 -25.16 22.06 6.12
N VAL A 203 -25.11 20.76 6.43
CA VAL A 203 -26.17 20.06 7.14
C VAL A 203 -25.56 19.17 8.21
N ALA A 204 -25.98 19.42 9.44
CA ALA A 204 -25.81 18.56 10.59
C ALA A 204 -26.72 17.34 10.44
N ASP A 205 -26.17 16.14 10.50
CA ASP A 205 -26.77 15.01 11.25
C ASP A 205 -25.85 13.79 11.25
N GLY A 206 -25.93 13.04 12.34
CA GLY A 206 -25.05 11.92 12.69
C GLY A 206 -25.09 10.76 11.69
N GLY A 207 -23.89 10.33 11.31
CA GLY A 207 -23.66 9.13 10.49
C GLY A 207 -22.38 9.28 9.66
N GLN A 208 -21.21 9.09 10.27
CA GLN A 208 -19.96 9.14 9.52
C GLN A 208 -19.70 7.80 8.80
N PRO A 209 -19.39 7.82 7.48
CA PRO A 209 -19.06 6.61 6.74
C PRO A 209 -17.67 6.10 7.13
N ALA A 210 -17.51 4.78 7.08
CA ALA A 210 -16.29 4.05 7.45
C ALA A 210 -15.08 4.49 6.62
N GLY A 211 -14.24 5.39 7.16
CA GLY A 211 -12.99 5.75 6.52
C GLY A 211 -12.01 4.58 6.54
N LEU A 212 -11.48 4.14 5.42
CA LEU A 212 -10.38 3.17 5.36
C LEU A 212 -9.28 3.77 4.51
N VAL A 213 -8.06 3.83 5.04
CA VAL A 213 -6.92 4.38 4.30
C VAL A 213 -6.41 3.33 3.32
N LEU A 214 -6.48 3.65 2.02
CA LEU A 214 -5.93 2.86 0.93
C LEU A 214 -4.90 3.66 0.16
N TRP A 215 -3.79 3.00 -0.15
CA TRP A 215 -2.74 3.55 -0.99
C TRP A 215 -2.97 3.15 -2.45
N PRO A 216 -2.93 4.08 -3.42
CA PRO A 216 -3.18 3.74 -4.82
C PRO A 216 -2.10 2.80 -5.36
N ALA A 217 -2.54 1.71 -5.99
CA ALA A 217 -1.72 0.97 -6.93
C ALA A 217 -1.31 1.91 -8.06
N SER A 218 -0.06 1.80 -8.51
CA SER A 218 0.43 2.50 -9.70
C SER A 218 -0.41 2.09 -10.90
N CYS A 219 -1.36 2.92 -11.34
CA CYS A 219 -2.03 2.72 -12.62
C CYS A 219 -1.06 3.03 -13.77
N GLY A 220 -0.27 2.03 -14.17
CA GLY A 220 0.54 2.03 -15.38
C GLY A 220 -0.28 1.52 -16.56
N GLY A 221 -1.18 2.33 -17.11
CA GLY A 221 -1.83 2.02 -18.38
C GLY A 221 -0.88 2.24 -19.55
N CYS A 222 -0.28 1.17 -20.09
CA CYS A 222 0.37 1.21 -21.40
C CYS A 222 -0.04 0.02 -22.26
N ARG A 223 -0.75 0.31 -23.36
CA ARG A 223 -1.14 -0.65 -24.40
C ARG A 223 0.10 -1.26 -25.07
N PRO A 224 0.08 -2.53 -25.49
CA PRO A 224 1.11 -3.07 -26.36
C PRO A 224 0.85 -2.60 -27.80
N HIS A 225 1.77 -1.84 -28.37
CA HIS A 225 1.93 -1.79 -29.82
C HIS A 225 3.40 -2.05 -30.17
N CYS A 226 3.72 -3.35 -30.22
CA CYS A 226 4.79 -3.83 -31.07
C CYS A 226 4.39 -3.61 -32.53
N ARG A 227 5.14 -2.80 -33.26
CA ARG A 227 5.42 -3.04 -34.68
C ARG A 227 6.92 -2.89 -34.91
N HIS A 228 7.55 -4.03 -35.18
CA HIS A 228 8.87 -4.09 -35.79
C HIS A 228 8.78 -3.65 -37.26
N ARG A 229 9.84 -2.96 -37.72
CA ARG A 229 10.32 -2.79 -39.10
C ARG A 229 9.37 -2.16 -40.12
#